data_AF-A0A3L5HDV5-F1
#
_entry.id   AF-A0A3L5HDV5-F1
#
_cell.length_a   1.000
_cell.length_b   1.000
_cell.length_c   1.000
_cell.angle_alpha   90.00
_cell.angle_beta   90.00
_cell.angle_gamma   90.00
#
_symmetry.space_group_name_H-M   'P 1'
#
loop_
_entity.id
_entity.type
_entity.pdbx_description
1 polymer ?
#
loop_
_entity_poly.entity_id
_entity_poly.type
_entity_poly.pdbx_seq_one_letter_code
_entity_poly.pdbx_strand_id
1 'polypeptide(L)'
;MDFDKIAQSLLPLLGGKENIASAAHCATRLRLVLVDDTLADQHAIGQIDGVKGCFRNSGQMQIIFGTGVVNKVYAAFIQVAGISESSKADTARLAAQKLNPFQRIARLLSNIFVPIIPAIVASGLLMGLLGMVKTYGWVN
;
A
#
# COMPACT_ATOMS: atom_id res chain seq x y z
N MET A 1 17.82 4.14 -16.66
CA MET A 1 16.40 4.21 -16.27
C MET A 1 16.01 5.66 -16.28
N ASP A 2 15.10 6.04 -17.15
CA ASP A 2 14.67 7.42 -17.34
C ASP A 2 13.41 7.65 -16.50
N PHE A 3 13.58 8.29 -15.34
CA PHE A 3 12.50 8.47 -14.36
C PHE A 3 11.44 9.46 -14.86
N ASP A 4 11.84 10.43 -15.68
CA ASP A 4 10.94 11.42 -16.27
C ASP A 4 10.05 10.76 -17.32
N LYS A 5 10.61 9.87 -18.16
CA LYS A 5 9.80 9.06 -19.08
C LYS A 5 8.80 8.17 -18.33
N ILE A 6 9.22 7.51 -17.26
CA ILE A 6 8.31 6.69 -16.44
C ILE A 6 7.17 7.56 -15.88
N ALA A 7 7.49 8.72 -15.31
CA ALA A 7 6.50 9.65 -14.78
C ALA A 7 5.52 10.15 -15.87
N GLN A 8 6.03 10.49 -17.05
CA GLN A 8 5.23 10.94 -18.19
C GLN A 8 4.34 9.82 -18.76
N SER A 9 4.82 8.58 -18.78
CA SER A 9 4.03 7.43 -19.21
C SER A 9 2.95 7.04 -18.20
N LEU A 10 3.19 7.27 -16.90
CA LEU A 10 2.21 6.98 -15.86
C LEU A 10 0.99 7.90 -15.91
N LEU A 11 1.19 9.21 -16.09
CA LEU A 11 0.13 10.20 -15.99
C LEU A 11 -1.10 9.92 -16.90
N PRO A 12 -0.94 9.62 -18.21
CA PRO A 12 -2.09 9.30 -19.07
C PRO A 12 -2.77 8.00 -18.67
N LEU A 13 -2.01 6.99 -18.24
CA LEU A 13 -2.56 5.71 -17.78
C LEU A 13 -3.29 5.82 -16.44
N LEU A 14 -3.07 6.90 -15.70
CA LEU A 14 -3.77 7.22 -14.46
C LEU A 14 -5.00 8.12 -14.69
N GLY A 15 -5.34 8.46 -15.94
CA GLY A 15 -6.47 9.35 -16.26
C GLY A 15 -6.14 10.84 -16.17
N GLY A 16 -4.87 11.22 -16.24
CA GLY A 16 -4.43 12.62 -16.23
C GLY A 16 -4.09 13.17 -14.83
N LYS A 17 -3.65 14.42 -14.79
CA LYS A 17 -3.22 15.10 -13.55
C LYS A 17 -4.40 15.42 -12.62
N GLU A 18 -5.54 15.74 -13.21
CA GLU A 18 -6.80 16.03 -12.56
C GLU A 18 -7.35 14.81 -11.81
N ASN A 19 -6.96 13.61 -12.23
CA ASN A 19 -7.38 12.38 -11.57
C ASN A 19 -6.52 12.02 -10.36
N ILE A 20 -5.45 12.76 -10.05
CA ILE A 20 -4.60 12.49 -8.89
C ILE A 20 -5.05 13.34 -7.70
N ALA A 21 -5.71 12.71 -6.73
CA ALA A 21 -6.13 13.39 -5.51
C ALA A 21 -4.96 13.60 -4.53
N SER A 22 -4.05 12.62 -4.43
CA SER A 22 -2.80 12.78 -3.66
C SER A 22 -1.75 11.75 -4.05
N ALA A 23 -0.48 12.06 -3.78
CA ALA A 23 0.64 11.18 -4.08
C ALA A 23 1.65 11.13 -2.93
N ALA A 24 2.00 9.92 -2.51
CA ALA A 24 3.02 9.66 -1.50
C ALA A 24 3.91 8.47 -1.91
N HIS A 25 5.05 8.27 -1.25
CA HIS A 25 5.90 7.11 -1.48
C HIS A 25 6.37 6.46 -0.17
N CYS A 26 6.60 5.15 -0.17
CA CYS A 26 7.30 4.45 0.91
C CYS A 26 8.69 4.00 0.43
N ALA A 27 9.32 3.05 1.13
CA ALA A 27 10.66 2.57 0.76
C ALA A 27 10.71 1.92 -0.63
N THR A 28 9.60 1.33 -1.10
CA THR A 28 9.59 0.53 -2.35
C THR A 28 8.44 0.84 -3.31
N ARG A 29 7.45 1.63 -2.89
CA ARG A 29 6.20 1.82 -3.65
C ARG A 29 5.78 3.28 -3.73
N LEU A 30 5.32 3.66 -4.91
CA LEU A 30 4.54 4.88 -5.14
C LEU A 30 3.08 4.58 -4.78
N ARG A 31 2.46 5.45 -3.99
CA ARG A 31 1.08 5.31 -3.50
C ARG A 31 0.29 6.52 -3.97
N LEU A 32 -0.72 6.27 -4.79
CA LEU A 32 -1.57 7.29 -5.36
C LEU A 32 -3.00 7.09 -4.87
N VAL A 33 -3.65 8.19 -4.47
CA VAL A 33 -5.10 8.21 -4.34
C VAL A 33 -5.62 8.93 -5.56
N LEU A 34 -6.46 8.24 -6.32
CA LEU A 34 -7.09 8.80 -7.51
C LEU A 34 -8.43 9.43 -7.16
N VAL A 35 -8.96 10.32 -7.99
CA VAL A 35 -10.33 10.84 -7.87
C VAL A 35 -11.32 9.78 -8.39
N ASP A 36 -11.04 9.24 -9.56
CA ASP A 36 -11.76 8.14 -10.21
C ASP A 36 -10.80 6.99 -10.50
N ASP A 37 -11.06 5.84 -9.87
CA ASP A 37 -10.23 4.66 -10.05
C ASP A 37 -10.48 3.94 -11.39
N THR A 38 -11.59 4.20 -12.07
CA THR A 38 -11.96 3.53 -13.32
C THR A 38 -11.17 4.02 -14.52
N LEU A 39 -10.62 5.23 -14.43
CA LEU A 39 -9.77 5.84 -15.46
C LEU A 39 -8.35 5.29 -15.48
N ALA A 40 -7.97 4.49 -14.47
CA ALA A 40 -6.62 4.00 -14.34
C ALA A 40 -6.43 2.59 -14.94
N ASP A 41 -5.52 2.47 -15.90
CA ASP A 41 -5.17 1.19 -16.52
C ASP A 41 -4.08 0.48 -15.72
N GLN A 42 -4.51 -0.30 -14.72
CA GLN A 42 -3.62 -1.08 -13.87
C GLN A 42 -2.74 -2.06 -14.67
N HIS A 43 -3.27 -2.64 -15.76
CA HIS A 43 -2.54 -3.61 -16.57
C HIS A 43 -1.42 -2.93 -17.36
N ALA A 44 -1.72 -1.86 -18.07
CA ALA A 44 -0.74 -1.09 -18.82
C ALA A 44 0.36 -0.50 -17.91
N ILE A 45 -0.01 0.00 -16.71
CA ILE A 45 0.97 0.50 -15.72
C ILE A 45 1.93 -0.61 -15.30
N GLY A 46 1.45 -1.85 -15.16
CA GLY A 46 2.28 -3.01 -14.82
C GLY A 46 3.30 -3.40 -15.89
N GLN A 47 3.11 -2.98 -17.14
CA GLN A 47 3.99 -3.29 -18.27
C GLN A 47 5.06 -2.20 -18.52
N ILE A 48 5.02 -1.08 -17.78
CA ILE A 48 6.03 -0.03 -17.91
C ILE A 48 7.40 -0.58 -17.45
N ASP A 49 8.43 -0.33 -18.25
CA ASP A 49 9.80 -0.70 -17.90
C ASP A 49 10.20 -0.08 -16.55
N GLY A 50 10.56 -0.94 -15.60
CA GLY A 50 10.87 -0.55 -14.23
C GLY A 50 9.78 -0.73 -13.19
N VAL A 51 8.53 -0.95 -13.61
CA VAL A 51 7.44 -1.33 -12.70
C VAL A 51 7.56 -2.82 -12.41
N LYS A 52 7.73 -3.16 -11.13
CA LYS A 52 7.77 -4.55 -10.65
C LYS A 52 6.38 -5.10 -10.34
N GLY A 53 5.37 -4.24 -10.35
CA GLY A 53 3.97 -4.60 -10.14
C GLY A 53 3.10 -3.38 -9.84
N CYS A 54 1.82 -3.49 -10.19
CA CYS A 54 0.81 -2.48 -9.91
C CYS A 54 -0.43 -3.16 -9.35
N PHE A 55 -0.92 -2.68 -8.20
CA PHE A 55 -2.13 -3.22 -7.60
C PHE A 55 -2.94 -2.13 -6.89
N ARG A 56 -4.25 -2.29 -6.91
CA ARG A 56 -5.16 -1.48 -6.09
C ARG A 56 -5.36 -2.19 -4.76
N ASN A 57 -4.92 -1.54 -3.70
CA ASN A 57 -5.28 -1.96 -2.37
C ASN A 57 -5.67 -0.73 -1.60
N SER A 58 -6.75 -0.88 -0.89
CA SER A 58 -7.00 -0.04 0.22
C SER A 58 -7.35 1.42 -0.12
N GLY A 59 -8.04 1.65 -1.24
CA GLY A 59 -8.36 2.99 -1.74
C GLY A 59 -7.14 3.72 -2.31
N GLN A 60 -6.04 2.99 -2.54
CA GLN A 60 -4.81 3.50 -3.14
C GLN A 60 -4.41 2.61 -4.30
N MET A 61 -3.92 3.23 -5.36
CA MET A 61 -3.14 2.56 -6.39
C MET A 61 -1.68 2.50 -5.92
N GLN A 62 -1.11 1.29 -5.86
CA GLN A 62 0.27 1.06 -5.44
C GLN A 62 1.09 0.52 -6.60
N ILE A 63 2.13 1.25 -6.96
CA ILE A 63 3.07 0.90 -8.02
C ILE A 63 4.42 0.60 -7.39
N ILE A 64 4.96 -0.59 -7.64
CA ILE A 64 6.19 -1.09 -7.03
C ILE A 64 7.36 -0.78 -7.97
N PHE A 65 8.33 -0.01 -7.48
CA PHE A 65 9.59 0.29 -8.21
C PHE A 65 10.80 -0.36 -7.53
N GLY A 66 10.72 -0.63 -6.23
CA GLY A 66 11.84 -1.12 -5.43
C GLY A 66 12.59 -0.01 -4.68
N THR A 67 13.50 -0.41 -3.81
CA THR A 67 14.26 0.47 -2.92
C THR A 67 15.14 1.44 -3.70
N GLY A 68 15.13 2.72 -3.30
CA GLY A 68 15.94 3.78 -3.91
C GLY A 68 15.41 4.33 -5.23
N VAL A 69 14.83 3.49 -6.09
CA VAL A 69 14.23 3.90 -7.38
C VAL A 69 12.96 4.72 -7.16
N VAL A 70 12.12 4.31 -6.21
CA VAL A 70 10.82 4.95 -5.94
C VAL A 70 10.94 6.45 -5.61
N ASN A 71 11.99 6.86 -4.90
CA ASN A 71 12.18 8.27 -4.52
C ASN A 71 12.41 9.16 -5.75
N LYS A 72 13.18 8.64 -6.73
CA LYS A 72 13.47 9.36 -7.98
C LYS A 72 12.23 9.44 -8.87
N VAL A 73 11.48 8.33 -8.98
CA VAL A 73 10.21 8.31 -9.72
C VAL A 73 9.18 9.24 -9.08
N TYR A 74 9.10 9.27 -7.74
CA TYR A 74 8.20 10.18 -7.04
C TYR A 74 8.53 11.65 -7.33
N ALA A 75 9.80 12.04 -7.23
CA ALA A 75 10.23 13.41 -7.50
C ALA A 75 9.88 13.84 -8.94
N ALA A 76 10.17 12.98 -9.94
CA ALA A 76 9.81 13.22 -11.33
C ALA A 76 8.28 13.30 -11.52
N PHE A 77 7.53 12.39 -10.88
CA PHE A 77 6.08 12.34 -10.97
C PHE A 77 5.40 13.59 -10.40
N ILE A 78 5.85 14.07 -9.25
CA ILE A 78 5.33 15.31 -8.64
C ILE A 78 5.53 16.51 -9.56
N GLN A 79 6.69 16.62 -10.20
CA GLN A 79 6.97 17.69 -11.17
C GLN A 79 6.10 17.59 -12.43
N VAL A 80 5.97 16.39 -13.01
CA VAL A 80 5.18 16.17 -14.24
C VAL A 80 3.69 16.36 -14.00
N ALA A 81 3.18 15.88 -12.87
CA ALA A 81 1.76 15.96 -12.54
C ALA A 81 1.36 17.34 -11.97
N GLY A 82 2.32 18.17 -11.56
CA GLY A 82 2.07 19.52 -11.03
C GLY A 82 1.32 19.52 -9.70
N ILE A 83 1.48 18.48 -8.89
CA ILE A 83 0.74 18.28 -7.64
C ILE A 83 1.64 18.71 -6.48
N SER A 84 1.09 19.38 -5.47
CA SER A 84 1.85 19.67 -4.25
C SER A 84 2.16 18.37 -3.48
N GLU A 85 3.37 18.27 -2.95
CA GLU A 85 3.83 17.11 -2.17
C GLU A 85 2.85 16.88 -1.00
N SER A 86 2.12 15.77 -1.04
CA SER A 86 1.10 15.45 -0.03
C SER A 86 1.73 14.64 1.10
N SER A 87 1.43 14.98 2.35
CA SER A 87 1.88 14.15 3.47
C SER A 87 1.27 12.76 3.38
N LYS A 88 2.03 11.74 3.82
CA LYS A 88 1.53 10.35 3.94
C LYS A 88 0.23 10.27 4.74
N ALA A 89 0.05 11.16 5.72
CA ALA A 89 -1.16 11.22 6.54
C ALA A 89 -2.39 11.66 5.73
N ASP A 90 -2.23 12.62 4.82
CA ASP A 90 -3.33 13.14 3.99
C ASP A 90 -3.75 12.12 2.92
N THR A 91 -2.77 11.48 2.27
CA THR A 91 -3.02 10.37 1.35
C THR A 91 -3.72 9.19 2.04
N ALA A 92 -3.34 8.88 3.29
CA ALA A 92 -4.01 7.83 4.06
C ALA A 92 -5.46 8.21 4.43
N ARG A 93 -5.73 9.48 4.76
CA ARG A 93 -7.08 9.99 5.05
C ARG A 93 -7.99 9.94 3.83
N LEU A 94 -7.53 10.42 2.68
CA LEU A 94 -8.29 10.40 1.42
C LEU A 94 -8.59 8.96 0.97
N ALA A 95 -7.60 8.07 1.07
CA ALA A 95 -7.80 6.64 0.82
C ALA A 95 -8.81 5.98 1.77
N ALA A 96 -8.85 6.43 3.03
CA ALA A 96 -9.80 5.92 4.03
C ALA A 96 -11.24 6.40 3.78
N GLN A 97 -11.42 7.57 3.18
CA GLN A 97 -12.73 8.07 2.75
C GLN A 97 -13.28 7.31 1.54
N LYS A 98 -12.40 6.84 0.65
CA LYS A 98 -12.78 6.02 -0.52
C LYS A 98 -13.23 4.59 -0.19
N LEU A 99 -13.25 4.20 1.08
CA LEU A 99 -13.62 2.84 1.47
C LEU A 99 -15.07 2.73 1.83
N ASN A 100 -15.66 1.58 1.48
CA ASN A 100 -16.95 1.21 2.01
C ASN A 100 -16.89 1.13 3.55
N PRO A 101 -17.97 1.50 4.27
CA PRO A 101 -18.00 1.51 5.73
C PRO A 101 -17.54 0.19 6.36
N PHE A 102 -17.93 -0.94 5.77
CA PHE A 102 -17.51 -2.27 6.22
C PHE A 102 -16.00 -2.50 6.07
N GLN A 103 -15.41 -2.09 4.93
CA GLN A 103 -13.96 -2.21 4.70
C GLN A 103 -13.17 -1.30 5.66
N ARG A 104 -13.72 -0.15 6.03
CA ARG A 104 -13.11 0.76 7.01
C ARG A 104 -13.07 0.14 8.40
N ILE A 105 -14.15 -0.52 8.82
CA ILE A 105 -14.20 -1.28 10.09
C ILE A 105 -13.21 -2.47 10.04
N ALA A 106 -13.23 -3.26 8.96
CA ALA A 106 -12.33 -4.39 8.78
C ALA A 106 -10.86 -3.99 8.85
N ARG A 107 -10.50 -2.83 8.28
CA ARG A 107 -9.15 -2.26 8.43
C ARG A 107 -8.81 -1.85 9.83
N LEU A 108 -9.74 -1.21 10.52
CA LEU A 108 -9.51 -0.75 11.89
C LEU A 108 -9.25 -1.95 12.81
N LEU A 109 -10.05 -3.00 12.67
CA LEU A 109 -9.80 -4.29 13.34
C LEU A 109 -8.46 -4.88 12.92
N SER A 110 -8.16 -4.98 11.62
CA SER A 110 -6.89 -5.54 11.13
C SER A 110 -5.67 -4.82 11.69
N ASN A 111 -5.70 -3.48 11.76
CA ASN A 111 -4.60 -2.68 12.30
C ASN A 111 -4.37 -2.91 13.80
N ILE A 112 -5.42 -3.27 14.56
CA ILE A 112 -5.34 -3.60 15.98
C ILE A 112 -4.85 -5.05 16.17
N PHE A 113 -5.42 -6.00 15.42
CA PHE A 113 -5.16 -7.42 15.63
C PHE A 113 -3.81 -7.88 15.06
N VAL A 114 -3.40 -7.43 13.88
CA VAL A 114 -2.17 -7.91 13.21
C VAL A 114 -0.92 -7.81 14.11
N PRO A 115 -0.68 -6.70 14.83
CA PRO A 115 0.43 -6.61 15.78
C PRO A 115 0.33 -7.56 16.99
N ILE A 116 -0.88 -7.98 17.37
CA ILE A 116 -1.16 -8.80 18.56
C ILE A 116 -1.15 -10.31 18.23
N ILE A 117 -1.36 -10.69 16.96
CA ILE A 117 -1.37 -12.10 16.50
C ILE A 117 -0.16 -12.91 17.00
N PRO A 118 1.11 -12.43 16.88
CA PRO A 118 2.27 -13.22 17.31
C PRO A 118 2.23 -13.57 18.80
N ALA A 119 1.77 -12.66 19.66
CA ALA A 119 1.67 -12.89 21.10
C ALA A 119 0.57 -13.91 21.42
N ILE A 120 -0.58 -13.83 20.76
CA ILE A 120 -1.70 -14.78 20.93
C ILE A 120 -1.27 -16.18 20.48
N VAL A 121 -0.63 -16.29 19.31
CA VAL A 121 -0.14 -17.57 18.77
C VAL A 121 0.91 -18.18 19.71
N ALA A 122 1.89 -17.39 20.17
CA ALA A 122 2.89 -17.86 21.13
C ALA A 122 2.24 -18.36 22.42
N SER A 123 1.31 -17.59 22.99
CA SER A 123 0.58 -17.99 24.20
C SER A 123 -0.21 -19.29 24.01
N GLY A 124 -0.90 -19.44 22.87
CA GLY A 124 -1.67 -20.65 22.57
C GLY A 124 -0.79 -21.89 22.40
N LEU A 125 0.33 -21.76 21.68
CA LEU A 125 1.31 -22.85 21.54
C LEU A 125 1.92 -23.25 22.87
N LEU A 126 2.23 -22.28 23.73
CA LEU A 126 2.82 -22.52 25.04
C LEU A 126 1.81 -23.17 26.00
N MET A 127 0.54 -22.74 25.99
CA MET A 127 -0.54 -23.42 26.71
C MET A 127 -0.76 -24.85 26.21
N GLY A 128 -0.73 -25.09 24.90
CA GLY A 128 -0.85 -26.43 24.33
C GLY A 128 0.32 -27.33 24.76
N LEU A 129 1.54 -26.81 24.74
CA LEU A 129 2.73 -27.52 25.21
C LEU A 129 2.63 -27.85 26.71
N LEU A 130 2.26 -26.88 27.55
CA LEU A 130 2.04 -27.08 28.99
C LEU A 130 0.97 -28.14 29.26
N GLY A 131 -0.12 -28.12 28.48
CA GLY A 131 -1.16 -29.14 28.53
C GLY A 131 -0.61 -30.53 28.26
N MET A 132 0.17 -30.71 27.19
CA MET A 132 0.80 -31.99 26.86
C MET A 132 1.76 -32.46 27.96
N VAL A 133 2.66 -31.58 28.43
CA VAL A 133 3.62 -31.89 29.50
C VAL A 133 2.90 -32.35 30.77
N LYS A 134 1.78 -31.71 31.12
CA LYS A 134 0.96 -32.08 32.27
C LYS A 134 0.23 -33.41 32.05
N THR A 135 -0.33 -33.66 30.86
CA THR A 135 -1.02 -34.92 30.53
C THR A 135 -0.09 -36.14 30.56
N TYR A 136 1.16 -35.99 30.11
CA TYR A 136 2.17 -37.06 30.15
C TYR A 136 2.92 -37.18 31.49
N GLY A 137 2.56 -36.37 32.50
CA GLY A 137 3.13 -36.44 33.84
C GLY A 137 4.59 -35.99 33.94
N TRP A 138 5.08 -35.20 32.97
CA TRP A 138 6.45 -34.67 32.99
C TRP A 138 6.61 -33.51 33.98
N VAL A 139 5.52 -32.87 34.37
CA VAL A 139 5.45 -31.87 35.45
C VAL A 139 4.13 -32.08 36.20
N ASN A 140 4.18 -32.05 37.54
CA ASN A 140 3.03 -32.19 38.45
C ASN A 140 2.09 -30.97 38.38
#